data_AF-A0A9E7FZW1-F1
#
_entry.id   AF-A0A9E7FZW1-F1
#
_cell.length_a   1.000
_cell.length_b   1.000
_cell.length_c   1.000
_cell.angle_alpha   90.00
_cell.angle_beta   90.00
_cell.angle_gamma   90.00
#
_symmetry.space_group_name_H-M   'P 1'
#
loop_
_entity.id
_entity.type
_entity.pdbx_description
1 polymer ?
#
loop_
_entity_poly.entity_id
_entity_poly.type
_entity_poly.pdbx_seq_one_letter_code
_entity_poly.pdbx_strand_id
1 'polypeptide(L)'
;MGLGLKKGGIWGVGYSLKDEQGRLVALGFVDSHMSSLIQAEGAVLVTHPIHDQTFYLTMEHKRKLKEEYGIEPWTFVQKLGDAVFIPAGCPHQVRNLKSCIKVALDFVSPENIKECVHLADEIRVLPTNHRGKEDKLEVKKMVIYAVQQVIKDLEEFGR
;
A
#
# COMPACT_ATOMS: atom_id res chain seq x y z
N MET A 1 0.36 -11.99 -38.53
CA MET A 1 -0.61 -11.51 -37.52
C MET A 1 0.11 -10.59 -36.55
N GLY A 2 -0.06 -9.28 -36.67
CA GLY A 2 0.51 -8.34 -35.70
C GLY A 2 -0.24 -8.44 -34.38
N LEU A 3 0.42 -8.90 -33.32
CA LEU A 3 -0.09 -8.77 -31.96
C LEU A 3 -0.07 -7.30 -31.59
N GLY A 4 -1.12 -6.57 -31.99
CA GLY A 4 -1.35 -5.19 -31.61
C GLY A 4 -1.68 -5.10 -30.12
N LEU A 5 -0.68 -5.23 -29.25
CA LEU A 5 -0.80 -4.93 -27.83
C LEU A 5 -1.02 -3.42 -27.67
N LYS A 6 -2.29 -2.98 -27.65
CA LYS A 6 -2.67 -1.59 -27.37
C LYS A 6 -3.73 -1.49 -26.27
N LYS A 7 -3.47 -0.54 -25.36
CA LYS A 7 -4.13 -0.17 -24.08
C LYS A 7 -4.03 -1.23 -22.97
N GLY A 8 -3.19 -0.93 -21.97
CA GLY A 8 -2.99 -1.70 -20.73
C GLY A 8 -4.12 -1.55 -19.71
N GLY A 9 -3.94 -2.15 -18.53
CA GLY A 9 -4.93 -2.18 -17.44
C GLY A 9 -5.26 -0.81 -16.83
N ILE A 10 -6.44 -0.68 -16.22
CA ILE A 10 -6.70 0.46 -15.32
C ILE A 10 -5.95 0.20 -14.02
N TRP A 11 -5.29 1.23 -13.50
CA TRP A 11 -4.82 1.21 -12.12
C TRP A 11 -5.78 2.03 -11.29
N GLY A 12 -6.49 1.33 -10.41
CA GLY A 12 -7.32 2.01 -9.44
C GLY A 12 -6.43 2.61 -8.36
N VAL A 13 -6.60 3.91 -8.19
CA VAL A 13 -6.71 4.51 -6.87
C VAL A 13 -5.47 4.42 -5.98
N GLY A 14 -4.62 5.44 -6.06
CA GLY A 14 -3.81 5.85 -4.92
C GLY A 14 -4.68 6.71 -4.00
N TYR A 15 -4.76 6.36 -2.74
CA TYR A 15 -5.45 7.18 -1.75
C TYR A 15 -4.37 7.88 -0.90
N SER A 16 -4.42 9.21 -0.78
CA SER A 16 -3.67 9.87 0.31
C SER A 16 -4.48 9.64 1.58
N LEU A 17 -4.04 8.70 2.42
CA LEU A 17 -4.83 8.15 3.52
C LEU A 17 -4.24 8.51 4.85
N LYS A 18 -4.03 9.80 5.10
CA LYS A 18 -3.64 10.23 6.44
C LYS A 18 -4.56 11.33 6.90
N ASP A 19 -5.17 11.12 8.06
CA ASP A 19 -5.80 12.21 8.78
C ASP A 19 -4.70 13.17 9.28
N GLU A 20 -5.11 14.25 9.92
CA GLU A 20 -4.21 15.24 10.51
C GLU A 20 -3.27 14.61 11.58
N GLN A 21 -3.59 13.41 12.08
CA GLN A 21 -2.78 12.65 13.03
C GLN A 21 -1.88 11.59 12.37
N GLY A 22 -1.88 11.49 11.03
CA GLY A 22 -1.03 10.57 10.29
C GLY A 22 -1.57 9.13 10.17
N ARG A 23 -2.83 8.87 10.56
CA ARG A 23 -3.42 7.51 10.58
C ARG A 23 -4.09 7.17 9.26
N LEU A 24 -4.05 5.89 8.89
CA LEU A 24 -4.76 5.37 7.72
C LEU A 24 -6.27 5.58 7.80
N VAL A 25 -6.77 6.62 7.15
CA VAL A 25 -8.21 6.93 7.18
C VAL A 25 -9.04 5.88 6.42
N ALA A 26 -8.46 5.24 5.40
CA ALA A 26 -9.15 4.14 4.73
C ALA A 26 -9.37 2.96 5.67
N LEU A 27 -8.51 2.74 6.67
CA LEU A 27 -8.72 1.68 7.64
C LEU A 27 -10.00 1.97 8.41
N GLY A 28 -10.12 3.18 8.97
CA GLY A 28 -11.32 3.63 9.67
C GLY A 28 -12.58 3.61 8.80
N PHE A 29 -12.47 3.97 7.51
CA PHE A 29 -13.58 3.85 6.57
C PHE A 29 -13.99 2.39 6.39
N VAL A 30 -13.05 1.48 6.12
CA VAL A 30 -13.32 0.06 5.89
C VAL A 30 -13.89 -0.58 7.15
N ASP A 31 -13.37 -0.27 8.33
CA ASP A 31 -13.90 -0.72 9.62
C ASP A 31 -15.35 -0.27 9.81
N SER A 32 -15.63 1.01 9.59
CA SER A 32 -16.98 1.59 9.76
C SER A 32 -17.99 1.06 8.74
N HIS A 33 -17.53 0.63 7.57
CA HIS A 33 -18.37 0.18 6.46
C HIS A 33 -18.31 -1.33 6.20
N MET A 34 -17.67 -2.09 7.10
CA MET A 34 -17.35 -3.50 6.88
C MET A 34 -18.59 -4.34 6.53
N SER A 35 -19.73 -4.14 7.19
CA SER A 35 -20.97 -4.86 6.87
C SER A 35 -21.48 -4.61 5.45
N SER A 36 -21.38 -3.36 4.97
CA SER A 36 -21.78 -3.00 3.60
C SER A 36 -20.82 -3.57 2.55
N LEU A 37 -19.54 -3.67 2.90
CA LEU A 37 -18.49 -4.26 2.05
C LEU A 37 -18.66 -5.79 1.93
N ILE A 38 -18.92 -6.48 3.05
CA ILE A 38 -19.12 -7.94 3.08
C ILE A 38 -20.37 -8.35 2.28
N GLN A 39 -21.45 -7.56 2.34
CA GLN A 39 -22.66 -7.85 1.56
C GLN A 39 -22.42 -7.81 0.05
N ALA A 40 -21.47 -7.00 -0.43
CA ALA A 40 -21.12 -6.90 -1.84
C ALA A 40 -20.21 -8.03 -2.33
N GLU A 41 -19.43 -8.67 -1.45
CA GLU A 41 -18.39 -9.66 -1.82
C GLU A 41 -18.65 -11.09 -1.32
N GLY A 42 -19.73 -11.33 -0.57
CA GLY A 42 -20.00 -12.61 0.08
C GLY A 42 -19.28 -12.74 1.43
N ALA A 43 -19.75 -13.65 2.29
CA ALA A 43 -19.24 -13.78 3.65
C ALA A 43 -17.79 -14.30 3.68
N VAL A 44 -16.82 -13.38 3.79
CA VAL A 44 -15.40 -13.67 3.99
C VAL A 44 -15.05 -13.42 5.45
N LEU A 45 -14.31 -14.34 6.08
CA LEU A 45 -13.76 -14.14 7.43
C LEU A 45 -12.63 -13.10 7.34
N VAL A 46 -12.79 -11.96 8.02
CA VAL A 46 -11.83 -10.86 8.02
C VAL A 46 -11.17 -10.77 9.40
N THR A 47 -9.84 -10.88 9.41
CA THR A 47 -8.98 -10.69 10.59
C THR A 47 -8.42 -9.27 10.66
N HIS A 48 -8.00 -8.71 9.52
CA HIS A 48 -7.57 -7.32 9.41
C HIS A 48 -7.98 -6.70 8.06
N PRO A 49 -8.79 -5.63 8.04
CA PRO A 49 -9.47 -5.18 6.82
C PRO A 49 -8.56 -4.73 5.68
N ILE A 50 -7.43 -4.08 5.97
CA ILE A 50 -6.46 -3.70 4.93
C ILE A 50 -5.49 -4.85 4.59
N HIS A 51 -4.88 -5.49 5.59
CA HIS A 51 -3.87 -6.52 5.37
C HIS A 51 -4.43 -7.84 4.81
N ASP A 52 -5.72 -8.11 4.99
CA ASP A 52 -6.40 -9.24 4.35
C ASP A 52 -6.66 -9.01 2.86
N GLN A 53 -6.53 -7.78 2.35
CA GLN A 53 -6.70 -7.44 0.93
C GLN A 53 -7.92 -8.14 0.29
N THR A 54 -9.02 -8.25 1.04
CA THR A 54 -10.26 -8.96 0.66
C THR A 54 -11.33 -8.02 0.14
N PHE A 55 -11.05 -6.73 -0.02
CA PHE A 55 -12.03 -5.73 -0.41
C PHE A 55 -11.60 -4.95 -1.66
N TYR A 56 -12.58 -4.66 -2.53
CA TYR A 56 -12.43 -3.74 -3.64
C TYR A 56 -13.44 -2.59 -3.54
N LEU A 57 -12.97 -1.35 -3.39
CA LEU A 57 -13.88 -0.20 -3.25
C LEU A 57 -14.61 0.09 -4.57
N THR A 58 -15.93 0.03 -4.52
CA THR A 58 -16.82 0.37 -5.64
C THR A 58 -16.88 1.88 -5.84
N MET A 59 -17.57 2.33 -6.90
CA MET A 59 -17.84 3.76 -7.08
C MET A 59 -18.63 4.35 -5.91
N GLU A 60 -19.57 3.57 -5.35
CA GLU A 60 -20.35 3.98 -4.20
C GLU A 60 -19.50 4.08 -2.93
N HIS A 61 -18.61 3.13 -2.68
CA HIS A 61 -17.68 3.21 -1.54
C HIS A 61 -16.76 4.42 -1.64
N LYS A 62 -16.24 4.72 -2.83
CA LYS A 62 -15.40 5.91 -3.06
C LYS A 62 -16.18 7.22 -2.87
N ARG A 63 -17.46 7.26 -3.26
CA ARG A 63 -18.35 8.40 -3.03
C ARG A 63 -18.54 8.65 -1.52
N LYS A 64 -18.86 7.60 -0.75
CA LYS A 64 -18.98 7.68 0.72
C LYS A 64 -17.68 8.09 1.40
N LEU A 65 -16.55 7.54 0.98
CA LEU A 65 -15.24 7.91 1.49
C LEU A 65 -14.95 9.41 1.33
N LYS A 66 -15.35 9.99 0.19
CA LYS A 66 -15.27 11.44 -0.01
C LYS A 66 -16.24 12.22 0.87
N GLU A 67 -17.50 11.80 0.95
CA GLU A 67 -18.55 12.54 1.65
C GLU A 67 -18.37 12.52 3.18
N GLU A 68 -17.98 11.37 3.73
CA GLU A 68 -17.90 11.16 5.17
C GLU A 68 -16.51 11.48 5.74
N TYR A 69 -15.45 11.32 4.95
CA TYR A 69 -14.06 11.49 5.39
C TYR A 69 -13.28 12.55 4.60
N GLY A 70 -13.89 13.19 3.60
CA GLY A 70 -13.23 14.20 2.77
C GLY A 70 -12.16 13.65 1.82
N ILE A 71 -12.07 12.33 1.67
CA ILE A 71 -10.98 11.68 0.94
C ILE A 71 -11.38 11.42 -0.50
N GLU A 72 -10.69 12.09 -1.42
CA GLU A 72 -10.83 11.87 -2.85
C GLU A 72 -9.81 10.85 -3.36
N PRO A 73 -10.24 9.69 -3.88
CA PRO A 73 -9.33 8.70 -4.40
C PRO A 73 -8.86 8.99 -5.85
N TRP A 74 -7.57 8.84 -6.16
CA TRP A 74 -7.02 9.17 -7.49
C TRP A 74 -7.02 8.01 -8.47
N THR A 75 -7.91 8.03 -9.48
CA THR A 75 -7.99 6.96 -10.50
C THR A 75 -7.26 7.32 -11.78
N PHE A 76 -6.42 6.42 -12.31
CA PHE A 76 -5.73 6.63 -13.59
C PHE A 76 -5.58 5.33 -14.40
N VAL A 77 -5.11 5.43 -15.65
CA VAL A 77 -4.90 4.26 -16.53
C VAL A 77 -3.41 4.08 -16.76
N GLN A 78 -2.83 2.97 -16.30
CA GLN A 78 -1.46 2.61 -16.63
C GLN A 78 -1.41 2.03 -18.04
N LYS A 79 -0.61 2.63 -18.91
CA LYS A 79 -0.34 2.13 -20.26
C LYS A 79 0.89 1.22 -20.24
N LEU A 80 1.08 0.48 -21.33
CA LEU A 80 2.27 -0.35 -21.51
C LEU A 80 3.51 0.55 -21.44
N GLY A 81 4.46 0.20 -20.57
CA GLY A 81 5.71 0.95 -20.36
C GLY A 81 5.65 1.99 -19.24
N ASP A 82 4.48 2.32 -18.72
CA ASP A 82 4.38 3.27 -17.60
C ASP A 82 4.89 2.63 -16.30
N ALA A 83 5.70 3.36 -15.54
CA ALA A 83 6.05 3.03 -14.17
C ALA A 83 5.15 3.78 -13.19
N VAL A 84 4.68 3.09 -12.15
CA VAL A 84 3.82 3.67 -11.11
C VAL A 84 4.57 3.61 -9.79
N PHE A 85 4.78 4.77 -9.16
CA PHE A 85 5.36 4.87 -7.83
C PHE A 85 4.25 4.94 -6.79
N ILE A 86 4.31 4.05 -5.81
CA ILE A 86 3.33 3.96 -4.71
C ILE A 86 4.09 4.23 -3.42
N PRO A 87 3.79 5.32 -2.69
CA PRO A 87 4.43 5.60 -1.42
C PRO A 87 4.15 4.53 -0.36
N ALA A 88 5.09 4.36 0.58
CA ALA A 88 4.88 3.51 1.75
C ALA A 88 3.62 3.95 2.52
N GLY A 89 2.79 2.99 2.90
CA GLY A 89 1.54 3.26 3.63
C GLY A 89 0.42 3.84 2.77
N CYS A 90 0.52 3.77 1.44
CA CYS A 90 -0.55 4.15 0.53
C CYS A 90 -1.36 2.90 0.11
N PRO A 91 -2.54 2.63 0.72
CA PRO A 91 -3.47 1.66 0.17
C PRO A 91 -3.79 1.95 -1.30
N HIS A 92 -4.02 0.89 -2.06
CA HIS A 92 -4.30 0.96 -3.48
C HIS A 92 -5.03 -0.30 -3.97
N GLN A 93 -5.75 -0.20 -5.09
CA GLN A 93 -6.53 -1.34 -5.65
C GLN A 93 -6.42 -1.42 -7.17
N VAL A 94 -6.06 -2.58 -7.73
CA VAL A 94 -5.78 -2.68 -9.17
C VAL A 94 -6.88 -3.47 -9.88
N ARG A 95 -7.34 -2.98 -11.04
CA ARG A 95 -8.30 -3.70 -11.90
C ARG A 95 -7.83 -3.79 -13.34
N ASN A 96 -7.46 -5.00 -13.74
CA ASN A 96 -7.05 -5.29 -15.11
C ASN A 96 -8.19 -5.04 -16.10
N LEU A 97 -7.98 -4.13 -17.06
CA LEU A 97 -8.90 -3.96 -18.20
C LEU A 97 -8.71 -5.01 -19.30
N LYS A 98 -7.51 -5.57 -19.38
CA LYS A 98 -7.08 -6.61 -20.30
C LYS A 98 -6.08 -7.52 -19.58
N SER A 99 -5.71 -8.63 -20.19
CA SER A 99 -4.60 -9.45 -19.69
C SER A 99 -3.32 -8.60 -19.55
N CYS A 100 -2.70 -8.64 -18.37
CA CYS A 100 -1.55 -7.82 -18.02
C CYS A 100 -0.51 -8.68 -17.29
N ILE A 101 0.77 -8.46 -17.61
CA ILE A 101 1.90 -8.89 -16.79
C ILE A 101 2.47 -7.64 -16.13
N LYS A 102 2.81 -7.74 -14.85
CA LYS A 102 3.38 -6.63 -14.06
C LYS A 102 4.61 -7.14 -13.32
N VAL A 103 5.58 -6.26 -13.16
CA VAL A 103 6.74 -6.46 -12.30
C VAL A 103 6.71 -5.34 -11.26
N ALA A 104 6.86 -5.71 -9.99
CA ALA A 104 6.94 -4.78 -8.88
C ALA A 104 8.27 -4.99 -8.16
N LEU A 105 8.84 -3.91 -7.67
CA LEU A 105 10.05 -3.91 -6.86
C LEU A 105 9.80 -3.00 -5.66
N ASP A 106 9.96 -3.56 -4.46
CA ASP A 106 9.87 -2.80 -3.22
C ASP A 106 11.23 -2.15 -2.92
N PHE A 107 11.21 -0.91 -2.44
CA PHE A 107 12.41 -0.18 -2.02
C PHE A 107 12.09 0.74 -0.84
N VAL A 108 13.13 1.14 -0.10
CA VAL A 108 13.03 2.09 1.00
C VAL A 108 13.73 3.38 0.59
N SER A 109 12.97 4.45 0.42
CA SER A 109 13.53 5.80 0.22
C SER A 109 13.82 6.46 1.58
N PRO A 110 14.88 7.28 1.69
CA PRO A 110 15.19 8.02 2.92
C PRO A 110 14.01 8.83 3.46
N GLU A 111 13.24 9.46 2.57
CA GLU A 111 12.09 10.30 2.88
C GLU A 111 10.96 9.52 3.57
N ASN A 112 10.89 8.20 3.34
CA ASN A 112 9.83 7.34 3.85
C ASN A 112 10.30 6.41 4.98
N ILE A 113 11.57 6.49 5.44
CA ILE A 113 12.10 5.58 6.48
C ILE A 113 11.21 5.55 7.73
N LYS A 114 10.82 6.73 8.24
CA LYS A 114 9.96 6.83 9.43
C LYS A 114 8.66 6.05 9.24
N GLU A 115 8.06 6.19 8.06
CA GLU A 115 6.82 5.52 7.73
C GLU A 115 7.00 4.01 7.59
N CYS A 116 8.04 3.57 6.89
CA CYS A 116 8.37 2.16 6.75
C CYS A 116 8.60 1.50 8.12
N VAL A 117 9.25 2.19 9.06
CA VAL A 117 9.45 1.71 10.43
C VAL A 117 8.11 1.57 11.18
N HIS A 118 7.22 2.56 11.06
CA HIS A 118 5.89 2.47 11.67
C HIS A 118 5.08 1.29 11.11
N LEU A 119 5.06 1.12 9.79
CA LEU A 119 4.35 0.01 9.14
C LEU A 119 4.92 -1.35 9.53
N ALA A 120 6.24 -1.46 9.69
CA ALA A 120 6.87 -2.68 10.18
C ALA A 120 6.40 -3.03 11.61
N ASP A 121 6.16 -2.03 12.46
CA ASP A 121 5.61 -2.24 13.81
C ASP A 121 4.12 -2.60 13.80
N GLU A 122 3.31 -2.01 12.92
CA GLU A 122 1.90 -2.39 12.72
C GLU A 122 1.76 -3.84 12.24
N ILE A 123 2.60 -4.26 11.30
CA ILE A 123 2.61 -5.63 10.78
C ILE A 123 3.02 -6.63 11.87
N ARG A 124 3.93 -6.24 12.77
CA ARG A 124 4.46 -7.13 13.82
C ARG A 124 3.40 -7.55 14.84
N VAL A 125 2.39 -6.72 15.08
CA VAL A 125 1.31 -7.00 16.03
C VAL A 125 0.20 -7.89 15.45
N LEU A 126 0.23 -8.19 14.14
CA LEU A 126 -0.70 -9.14 13.53
C LEU A 126 -0.56 -10.56 14.15
N PRO A 127 -1.59 -11.42 14.07
CA PRO A 127 -1.49 -12.81 14.57
C PRO A 127 -0.30 -13.58 13.95
N THR A 128 0.31 -14.49 14.69
CA THR A 128 1.55 -15.19 14.28
C THR A 128 1.47 -15.85 12.90
N ASN A 129 0.32 -16.39 12.53
CA ASN A 129 0.10 -17.07 11.25
C ASN A 129 -0.61 -16.18 10.22
N HIS A 130 -0.70 -14.88 10.46
CA HIS A 130 -1.33 -13.94 9.53
C HIS A 130 -0.44 -13.73 8.31
N ARG A 131 -0.98 -13.92 7.10
CA ARG A 131 -0.23 -13.81 5.83
C ARG A 131 0.49 -12.46 5.65
N GLY A 132 -0.11 -11.40 6.18
CA GLY A 132 0.41 -10.04 6.12
C GLY A 132 1.54 -9.74 7.09
N LYS A 133 1.90 -10.67 8.00
CA LYS A 133 2.91 -10.50 9.06
C LYS A 133 4.36 -10.54 8.55
N GLU A 134 4.58 -10.93 7.30
CA GLU A 134 5.91 -11.04 6.70
C GLU A 134 6.57 -9.66 6.56
N ASP A 135 7.70 -9.44 7.25
CA ASP A 135 8.55 -8.27 7.07
C ASP A 135 9.53 -8.50 5.91
N LYS A 136 9.09 -8.16 4.69
CA LYS A 136 9.86 -8.38 3.46
C LYS A 136 11.06 -7.46 3.30
N LEU A 137 10.99 -6.26 3.87
CA LEU A 137 12.00 -5.21 3.66
C LEU A 137 13.02 -5.15 4.80
N GLU A 138 12.69 -5.65 5.99
CA GLU A 138 13.54 -5.60 7.18
C GLU A 138 14.08 -4.18 7.43
N VAL A 139 13.24 -3.14 7.31
CA VAL A 139 13.70 -1.73 7.30
C VAL A 139 14.55 -1.36 8.53
N LYS A 140 14.24 -1.92 9.70
CA LYS A 140 15.02 -1.68 10.93
C LYS A 140 16.46 -2.16 10.81
N LYS A 141 16.67 -3.28 10.12
CA LYS A 141 17.99 -3.84 9.83
C LYS A 141 18.74 -2.96 8.81
N MET A 142 18.05 -2.47 7.78
CA MET A 142 18.64 -1.50 6.84
C MET A 142 19.14 -0.24 7.57
N VAL A 143 18.34 0.30 8.50
CA VAL A 143 18.72 1.46 9.32
C VAL A 143 19.96 1.17 10.17
N ILE A 144 20.02 0.01 10.83
CA ILE A 144 21.19 -0.40 11.62
C ILE A 144 22.45 -0.47 10.74
N TYR A 145 22.37 -1.10 9.57
CA TYR A 145 23.51 -1.19 8.65
C TYR A 145 23.94 0.17 8.11
N ALA A 146 22.98 1.08 7.84
CA ALA A 146 23.30 2.44 7.43
C ALA A 146 24.07 3.19 8.54
N VAL A 147 23.65 3.08 9.80
CA VAL A 147 24.35 3.68 10.94
C VAL A 147 25.74 3.06 11.14
N GLN A 148 25.85 1.73 11.01
CA GLN A 148 27.14 1.04 11.09
C GLN A 148 28.11 1.51 10.00
N GLN A 149 27.61 1.80 8.79
CA GLN A 149 28.44 2.33 7.71
C GLN A 149 28.92 3.75 8.05
N VAL A 150 28.04 4.62 8.53
CA VAL A 150 28.41 6.00 8.94
C VAL A 150 29.50 6.00 10.01
N ILE A 151 29.43 5.10 11.00
CA ILE A 151 30.46 5.01 12.05
C ILE A 151 31.82 4.65 11.45
N LYS A 152 31.88 3.67 10.54
CA LYS A 152 33.12 3.27 9.86
C LYS A 152 33.71 4.42 9.05
N ASP A 153 32.87 5.11 8.28
CA ASP A 153 33.30 6.22 7.43
C ASP A 153 33.91 7.36 8.29
N LEU A 154 33.34 7.64 9.47
CA LEU A 154 33.85 8.65 10.41
C LEU A 154 35.16 8.22 11.08
N GLU A 155 35.30 6.94 11.44
CA GLU A 155 36.55 6.39 12.01
C GLU A 155 37.69 6.39 10.99
N GLU A 156 37.39 6.18 9.70
CA GLU A 156 38.37 6.27 8.61
C GLU A 156 38.77 7.72 8.32
N PHE A 157 37.83 8.67 8.35
CA PHE A 157 38.12 10.10 8.13
C PHE A 157 38.94 10.73 9.28
N GLY A 158 38.82 10.19 10.49
CA GLY A 158 39.56 10.64 11.66
C GLY A 158 41.00 10.12 11.76
N ARG A 159 41.45 9.27 10.83
CA ARG A 159 42.84 8.77 10.73
C ARG A 159 43.62 9.53 9.67
#